data_AF-A0A7Y7LS32-F1
#
_entry.id   AF-A0A7Y7LS32-F1
#
_cell.length_a   1.000
_cell.length_b   1.000
_cell.length_c   1.000
_cell.angle_alpha   90.00
_cell.angle_beta   90.00
_cell.angle_gamma   90.00
#
_symmetry.space_group_name_H-M   'P 1'
#
loop_
_entity.id
_entity.type
_entity.pdbx_description
1 polymer ?
#
loop_
_entity_poly.entity_id
_entity_poly.type
_entity_poly.pdbx_seq_one_letter_code
_entity_poly.pdbx_strand_id
1 'polypeptide(L)'
;MLDRNLLTGLLAALAASFIGSAWQLVSRHGVTTTLGPIDLALLRYGIPALLLMPLWFGRERIAPKASLPVLAVLVAGGGLPFGLLVLAGAQWAPASHMGIFMAGSLPLFTAVGAWLHKRQKIEGIRLAGLACIAIGMALFAADSFRGGTGSTGWRGDLLFLVAAMLWAAHSLAFAHCGLTPWQGAAFVNGWSTLLLSMLVLPFAGVPKLLTAPWPDVALQATTQGVVAGLLGLVVYMVAVARLGAPRASLSAALVPVLTTLGAAAWMNEPVTGAALVALSLVVPGIVLASGAAGWRPRRGARTAG
;
A
#
# COMPACT_ATOMS: atom_id res chain seq x y z
N MET A 1 21.42 12.85 20.23
CA MET A 1 21.61 12.36 18.84
C MET A 1 20.61 11.24 18.61
N LEU A 2 19.66 11.40 17.68
CA LEU A 2 18.79 10.29 17.26
C LEU A 2 19.67 9.15 16.73
N ASP A 3 19.34 7.91 17.09
CA ASP A 3 19.97 6.72 16.52
C ASP A 3 19.82 6.78 14.99
N ARG A 4 20.95 6.65 14.26
CA ARG A 4 20.99 6.75 12.79
C ARG A 4 19.99 5.79 12.13
N ASN A 5 19.76 4.62 12.74
CA ASN A 5 18.79 3.64 12.26
C ASN A 5 17.34 4.12 12.39
N LEU A 6 17.03 4.84 13.47
CA LEU A 6 15.69 5.38 13.71
C LEU A 6 15.39 6.51 12.72
N LEU A 7 16.34 7.42 12.50
CA LEU A 7 16.19 8.50 11.52
C LEU A 7 15.96 7.96 10.10
N THR A 8 16.75 6.98 9.66
CA THR A 8 16.56 6.34 8.36
C THR A 8 15.19 5.69 8.24
N GLY A 9 14.72 4.99 9.29
CA GLY A 9 13.39 4.40 9.30
C GLY A 9 12.27 5.44 9.18
N LEU A 10 12.37 6.57 9.89
CA LEU A 10 11.38 7.65 9.85
C LEU A 10 11.34 8.34 8.49
N LEU A 11 12.50 8.64 7.90
CA LEU A 11 12.59 9.21 6.56
C LEU A 11 12.03 8.25 5.51
N ALA A 12 12.30 6.95 5.63
CA ALA A 12 11.72 5.94 4.77
C ALA A 12 10.19 5.87 4.91
N ALA A 13 9.66 5.94 6.14
CA ALA A 13 8.23 5.97 6.38
C ALA A 13 7.58 7.20 5.72
N LEU A 14 8.18 8.39 5.88
CA LEU A 14 7.68 9.63 5.27
C LEU A 14 7.70 9.56 3.74
N ALA A 15 8.82 9.09 3.16
CA ALA A 15 8.94 8.91 1.72
C ALA A 15 7.90 7.90 1.19
N ALA A 16 7.65 6.80 1.92
CA ALA A 16 6.60 5.85 1.57
C ALA A 16 5.20 6.47 1.57
N SER A 17 4.90 7.41 2.49
CA SER A 17 3.62 8.15 2.48
C SER A 17 3.44 8.96 1.21
N PHE A 18 4.45 9.76 0.84
CA PHE A 18 4.40 10.60 -0.37
C PHE A 18 4.30 9.76 -1.64
N ILE A 19 5.13 8.72 -1.75
CA ILE A 19 5.10 7.79 -2.88
C ILE A 19 3.75 7.09 -2.96
N GLY A 20 3.22 6.62 -1.82
CA GLY A 20 1.93 5.93 -1.75
C GLY A 20 0.76 6.81 -2.19
N SER A 21 0.73 8.08 -1.77
CA SER A 21 -0.30 9.03 -2.20
C SER A 21 -0.16 9.42 -3.66
N ALA A 22 1.05 9.71 -4.14
CA ALA A 22 1.31 10.00 -5.55
C ALA A 22 0.88 8.82 -6.43
N TRP A 23 1.16 7.59 -5.99
CA TRP A 23 0.72 6.38 -6.68
C TRP A 23 -0.80 6.27 -6.77
N GLN A 24 -1.55 6.51 -5.68
CA GLN A 24 -3.01 6.45 -5.69
C GLN A 24 -3.62 7.48 -6.64
N LEU A 25 -3.12 8.72 -6.60
CA LEU A 25 -3.55 9.81 -7.48
C LEU A 25 -3.30 9.46 -8.94
N VAL A 26 -2.06 9.07 -9.28
CA VAL A 26 -1.68 8.77 -10.66
C VAL A 26 -2.37 7.49 -11.16
N SER A 27 -2.66 6.53 -10.28
CA SER A 27 -3.47 5.35 -10.63
C SER A 27 -4.91 5.72 -10.98
N ARG A 28 -5.58 6.54 -10.16
CA ARG A 28 -6.94 7.05 -10.45
C ARG A 28 -6.95 7.80 -11.78
N HIS A 29 -5.99 8.70 -11.96
CA HIS A 29 -5.86 9.47 -13.19
C HIS A 29 -5.69 8.55 -14.40
N GLY A 30 -4.80 7.55 -14.31
CA GLY A 30 -4.53 6.61 -15.40
C GLY A 30 -5.75 5.80 -15.81
N VAL A 31 -6.46 5.19 -14.86
CA VAL A 31 -7.60 4.31 -15.17
C VAL A 31 -8.85 5.06 -15.65
N THR A 32 -8.91 6.39 -15.47
CA THR A 32 -10.06 7.22 -15.84
C THR A 32 -9.83 8.08 -17.09
N THR A 33 -8.62 8.10 -17.64
CA THR A 33 -8.27 8.94 -18.80
C THR A 33 -7.94 8.09 -20.03
N THR A 34 -6.72 7.57 -20.11
CA THR A 34 -6.18 6.97 -21.34
C THR A 34 -5.86 5.48 -21.22
N LEU A 35 -5.43 5.01 -20.05
CA LEU A 35 -4.98 3.64 -19.84
C LEU A 35 -6.00 2.78 -19.08
N GLY A 36 -5.96 1.47 -19.29
CA GLY A 36 -6.76 0.51 -18.52
C GLY A 36 -6.01 -0.04 -17.30
N PRO A 37 -6.72 -0.73 -16.37
CA PRO A 37 -6.10 -1.42 -15.25
C PRO A 37 -4.98 -2.39 -15.64
N ILE A 38 -5.14 -3.11 -16.75
CA ILE A 38 -4.14 -4.08 -17.21
C ILE A 38 -2.87 -3.38 -17.71
N ASP A 39 -3.02 -2.26 -18.44
CA ASP A 39 -1.90 -1.44 -18.90
C ASP A 39 -1.07 -0.90 -17.72
N LEU A 40 -1.74 -0.39 -16.70
CA LEU A 40 -1.08 0.10 -15.50
C LEU A 40 -0.43 -1.03 -14.69
N ALA A 41 -1.05 -2.22 -14.65
CA ALA A 41 -0.44 -3.39 -14.01
C ALA A 41 0.84 -3.84 -14.74
N LEU A 42 0.87 -3.78 -16.09
CA LEU A 42 2.07 -4.07 -16.87
C LEU A 42 3.21 -3.12 -16.52
N LEU A 43 2.93 -1.82 -16.49
CA LEU A 43 3.94 -0.82 -16.14
C LEU A 43 4.40 -0.98 -14.68
N ARG A 44 3.47 -1.22 -13.76
CA ARG A 44 3.73 -1.37 -12.33
C ARG A 44 4.63 -2.54 -11.99
N TYR A 45 4.39 -3.71 -12.58
CA TYR A 45 5.12 -4.94 -12.25
C TYR A 45 6.24 -5.24 -13.23
N GLY A 46 6.02 -4.99 -14.52
CA GLY A 46 6.97 -5.30 -15.58
C GLY A 46 8.24 -4.46 -15.52
N ILE A 47 8.12 -3.14 -15.32
CA ILE A 47 9.30 -2.26 -15.25
C ILE A 47 10.22 -2.65 -14.07
N PRO A 48 9.74 -2.78 -12.82
CA PRO A 48 10.58 -3.24 -11.73
C PRO A 48 11.13 -4.65 -11.93
N ALA A 49 10.35 -5.56 -12.51
CA ALA A 49 10.82 -6.92 -12.79
C ALA A 49 12.02 -6.92 -13.75
N LEU A 50 11.99 -6.08 -14.79
CA LEU A 50 13.11 -5.89 -15.72
C LEU A 50 14.31 -5.24 -15.04
N LEU A 51 14.11 -4.17 -14.26
CA LEU A 51 15.19 -3.46 -13.57
C LEU A 51 15.85 -4.32 -12.50
N LEU A 52 15.09 -5.20 -11.83
CA LEU A 52 15.58 -6.11 -10.79
C LEU A 52 15.89 -7.51 -11.32
N MET A 53 15.82 -7.73 -12.63
CA MET A 53 16.16 -9.01 -13.28
C MET A 53 17.56 -9.53 -12.88
N PRO A 54 18.60 -8.69 -12.70
CA PRO A 54 19.91 -9.17 -12.26
C PRO A 54 19.90 -9.91 -10.91
N LEU A 55 18.94 -9.65 -10.02
CA LEU A 55 18.84 -10.35 -8.73
C LEU A 55 18.34 -11.80 -8.87
N TRP A 56 17.72 -12.15 -9.99
CA TRP A 56 17.28 -13.51 -10.29
C TRP A 56 18.42 -14.40 -10.82
N PHE A 57 19.36 -13.80 -11.57
CA PHE A 57 20.40 -14.54 -12.28
C PHE A 57 21.82 -14.29 -11.75
N GLY A 58 22.03 -13.23 -10.97
CA GLY A 58 23.32 -12.78 -10.47
C GLY A 58 23.89 -13.60 -9.31
N ARG A 59 24.92 -13.08 -8.64
CA ARG A 59 25.62 -13.76 -7.53
C ARG A 59 24.79 -13.75 -6.22
N GLU A 60 24.03 -12.70 -5.97
CA GLU A 60 23.14 -12.57 -4.79
C GLU A 60 21.71 -13.03 -5.11
N ARG A 61 21.58 -14.28 -5.55
CA ARG A 61 20.28 -14.82 -6.01
C ARG A 61 19.21 -14.70 -4.94
N ILE A 62 17.99 -14.45 -5.40
CA ILE A 62 16.80 -14.59 -4.56
C ILE A 62 16.70 -16.06 -4.13
N ALA A 63 17.00 -16.32 -2.86
CA ALA A 63 16.89 -17.63 -2.24
C ALA A 63 15.98 -17.49 -1.02
N PRO A 64 14.65 -17.45 -1.21
CA PRO A 64 13.73 -17.31 -0.11
C PRO A 64 13.85 -18.54 0.79
N LYS A 65 14.00 -18.32 2.09
CA LYS A 65 14.04 -19.39 3.11
C LYS A 65 12.66 -19.70 3.70
N ALA A 66 11.65 -18.91 3.33
CA ALA A 66 10.28 -19.08 3.77
C ALA A 66 9.57 -20.22 3.05
N SER A 67 8.53 -20.75 3.70
CA SER A 67 7.66 -21.77 3.11
C SER A 67 6.86 -21.22 1.93
N LEU A 68 6.47 -22.11 1.01
CA LEU A 68 5.69 -21.74 -0.17
C LEU A 68 4.41 -20.93 0.14
N PRO A 69 3.63 -21.24 1.20
CA PRO A 69 2.47 -20.41 1.56
C PRO A 69 2.83 -18.97 1.91
N VAL A 70 3.94 -18.74 2.61
CA VAL A 70 4.40 -17.38 2.95
C VAL A 70 4.78 -16.60 1.70
N LEU A 71 5.45 -17.27 0.75
CA LEU A 71 5.82 -16.67 -0.54
C LEU A 71 4.59 -16.39 -1.41
N ALA A 72 3.59 -17.27 -1.41
CA ALA A 72 2.33 -17.06 -2.11
C ALA A 72 1.57 -15.84 -1.54
N VAL A 73 1.49 -15.72 -0.21
CA VAL A 73 0.91 -14.54 0.46
C VAL A 73 1.70 -13.27 0.15
N LEU A 74 3.02 -13.35 0.08
CA LEU A 74 3.88 -12.23 -0.30
C LEU A 74 3.51 -11.72 -1.70
N VAL A 75 3.44 -12.61 -2.70
CA VAL A 75 3.10 -12.23 -4.08
C VAL A 75 1.63 -11.78 -4.19
N ALA A 76 0.69 -12.49 -3.57
CA ALA A 76 -0.71 -12.11 -3.61
C ALA A 76 -0.96 -10.74 -2.96
N GLY A 77 -0.27 -10.47 -1.84
CA GLY A 77 -0.52 -9.32 -1.01
C GLY A 77 0.14 -8.02 -1.47
N GLY A 78 1.33 -8.08 -2.06
CA GLY A 78 2.06 -6.91 -2.57
C GLY A 78 2.11 -6.82 -4.09
N GLY A 79 1.67 -7.88 -4.78
CA GLY A 79 1.83 -8.08 -6.22
C GLY A 79 0.51 -8.04 -6.99
N LEU A 80 0.43 -8.83 -8.06
CA LEU A 80 -0.63 -8.71 -9.06
C LEU A 80 -2.06 -8.71 -8.51
N PRO A 81 -2.50 -9.65 -7.64
CA PRO A 81 -3.88 -9.65 -7.13
C PRO A 81 -4.22 -8.36 -6.39
N PHE A 82 -3.34 -7.90 -5.49
CA PHE A 82 -3.45 -6.62 -4.82
C PHE A 82 -3.58 -5.46 -5.82
N GLY A 83 -2.68 -5.38 -6.80
CA GLY A 83 -2.70 -4.29 -7.79
C GLY A 83 -3.97 -4.27 -8.62
N LEU A 84 -4.44 -5.42 -9.10
CA LEU A 84 -5.67 -5.51 -9.90
C LEU A 84 -6.90 -5.08 -9.10
N LEU A 85 -7.00 -5.44 -7.82
CA LEU A 85 -8.08 -4.99 -6.95
C LEU A 85 -8.08 -3.47 -6.79
N VAL A 86 -6.91 -2.86 -6.56
CA VAL A 86 -6.81 -1.40 -6.43
C VAL A 86 -7.15 -0.72 -7.74
N LEU A 87 -6.60 -1.19 -8.87
CA LEU A 87 -6.83 -0.58 -10.17
C LEU A 87 -8.28 -0.75 -10.63
N ALA A 88 -8.91 -1.89 -10.36
CA ALA A 88 -10.34 -2.10 -10.60
C ALA A 88 -11.18 -1.19 -9.70
N GLY A 89 -10.87 -1.12 -8.39
CA GLY A 89 -11.59 -0.24 -7.46
C GLY A 89 -11.50 1.23 -7.84
N ALA A 90 -10.33 1.65 -8.33
CA ALA A 90 -10.06 2.98 -8.83
C ALA A 90 -10.86 3.34 -10.09
N GLN A 91 -11.57 2.40 -10.72
CA GLN A 91 -12.54 2.74 -11.78
C GLN A 91 -13.88 3.21 -11.20
N TRP A 92 -14.26 2.67 -10.03
CA TRP A 92 -15.58 2.86 -9.43
C TRP A 92 -15.63 3.95 -8.38
N ALA A 93 -14.52 4.21 -7.68
CA ALA A 93 -14.47 5.14 -6.56
C ALA A 93 -13.39 6.23 -6.73
N PRO A 94 -13.61 7.42 -6.15
CA PRO A 94 -12.65 8.53 -6.14
C PRO A 94 -11.30 8.17 -5.47
N ALA A 95 -10.27 8.97 -5.71
CA ALA A 95 -8.96 8.76 -5.10
C ALA A 95 -8.97 8.97 -3.58
N SER A 96 -9.81 9.86 -3.05
CA SER A 96 -9.97 10.01 -1.59
C SER A 96 -10.37 8.69 -0.90
N HIS A 97 -11.16 7.85 -1.58
CA HIS A 97 -11.57 6.54 -1.07
C HIS A 97 -10.40 5.56 -1.01
N MET A 98 -9.53 5.55 -2.03
CA MET A 98 -8.29 4.77 -1.98
C MET A 98 -7.49 5.11 -0.73
N GLY A 99 -7.30 6.41 -0.48
CA GLY A 99 -6.54 6.88 0.67
C GLY A 99 -7.13 6.38 1.98
N ILE A 100 -8.41 6.67 2.20
CA ILE A 100 -9.10 6.39 3.47
C ILE A 100 -9.20 4.88 3.72
N PHE A 101 -9.69 4.12 2.75
CA PHE A 101 -9.91 2.68 2.92
C PHE A 101 -8.60 1.90 2.98
N MET A 102 -7.62 2.20 2.12
CA MET A 102 -6.38 1.42 2.10
C MET A 102 -5.49 1.71 3.31
N ALA A 103 -5.36 2.98 3.70
CA ALA A 103 -4.52 3.35 4.83
C ALA A 103 -5.17 3.02 6.18
N GLY A 104 -6.46 3.29 6.33
CA GLY A 104 -7.21 3.01 7.56
C GLY A 104 -7.30 1.52 7.86
N SER A 105 -7.49 0.68 6.85
CA SER A 105 -7.63 -0.77 7.04
C SER A 105 -6.37 -1.47 7.54
N LEU A 106 -5.18 -0.92 7.25
CA LEU A 106 -3.92 -1.61 7.53
C LEU A 106 -3.72 -1.87 9.04
N PRO A 107 -3.89 -0.89 9.95
CA PRO A 107 -3.90 -1.15 11.39
C PRO A 107 -4.99 -2.14 11.85
N LEU A 108 -6.19 -2.11 11.25
CA LEU A 108 -7.27 -3.03 11.60
C LEU A 108 -6.88 -4.48 11.29
N PHE A 109 -6.48 -4.76 10.05
CA PHE A 109 -6.14 -6.11 9.62
C PHE A 109 -4.86 -6.64 10.26
N THR A 110 -3.87 -5.77 10.51
CA THR A 110 -2.67 -6.18 11.26
C THR A 110 -2.98 -6.51 12.71
N ALA A 111 -3.87 -5.77 13.38
CA ALA A 111 -4.32 -6.09 14.73
C ALA A 111 -5.09 -7.42 14.78
N VAL A 112 -6.00 -7.66 13.82
CA VAL A 112 -6.73 -8.94 13.70
C VAL A 112 -5.75 -10.10 13.49
N GLY A 113 -4.79 -9.97 12.57
CA GLY A 113 -3.78 -10.99 12.32
C GLY A 113 -2.90 -11.30 13.55
N ALA A 114 -2.48 -10.26 14.28
CA ALA A 114 -1.71 -10.42 15.51
C ALA A 114 -2.50 -11.14 16.62
N TRP A 115 -3.79 -10.80 16.77
CA TRP A 115 -4.68 -11.46 17.71
C TRP A 115 -4.93 -12.93 17.36
N LEU A 116 -5.19 -13.25 16.09
CA LEU A 116 -5.41 -14.62 15.62
C LEU A 116 -4.18 -15.51 15.83
N HIS A 117 -2.97 -14.99 15.54
CA HIS A 117 -1.76 -15.79 15.57
C HIS A 117 -1.16 -15.93 16.98
N LYS A 118 -1.16 -14.86 17.79
CA LYS A 118 -0.45 -14.82 19.08
C LYS A 118 -1.36 -14.58 20.29
N ARG A 119 -2.68 -14.46 20.10
CA ARG A 119 -3.66 -14.10 21.14
C ARG A 119 -3.23 -12.88 21.95
N GLN A 120 -2.52 -11.95 21.31
CA GLN A 120 -1.99 -10.77 21.98
C GLN A 120 -3.13 -9.89 22.47
N LYS A 121 -3.07 -9.51 23.75
CA LYS A 121 -4.01 -8.54 24.31
C LYS A 121 -3.71 -7.17 23.71
N ILE A 122 -4.74 -6.52 23.18
CA ILE A 122 -4.65 -5.16 22.64
C ILE A 122 -4.80 -4.20 23.82
N GLU A 123 -3.81 -3.33 24.02
CA GLU A 123 -3.85 -2.29 25.06
C GLU A 123 -4.97 -1.27 24.79
N GLY A 124 -5.54 -0.68 25.84
CA GLY A 124 -6.75 0.15 25.75
C GLY A 124 -6.65 1.31 24.76
N ILE A 125 -5.52 2.03 24.72
CA ILE A 125 -5.32 3.15 23.79
C ILE A 125 -5.27 2.70 22.33
N ARG A 126 -4.70 1.51 22.07
CA ARG A 126 -4.65 0.92 20.74
C ARG A 126 -6.05 0.46 20.32
N LEU A 127 -6.83 -0.11 21.23
CA LEU A 127 -8.22 -0.49 20.97
C LEU A 127 -9.09 0.73 20.63
N ALA A 128 -8.94 1.84 21.36
CA ALA A 128 -9.61 3.09 21.04
C ALA A 128 -9.24 3.60 19.64
N GLY A 129 -7.95 3.56 19.28
CA GLY A 129 -7.49 3.90 17.93
C GLY A 129 -8.12 3.05 16.84
N LEU A 130 -8.15 1.73 17.02
CA LEU A 130 -8.80 0.80 16.09
C LEU A 130 -10.31 1.06 15.98
N ALA A 131 -10.99 1.37 17.09
CA ALA A 131 -12.40 1.73 17.08
C ALA A 131 -12.65 3.03 16.29
N CYS A 132 -11.84 4.07 16.48
CA CYS A 132 -11.93 5.31 15.71
C CYS A 132 -11.79 5.07 14.21
N ILE A 133 -10.81 4.26 13.79
CA ILE A 133 -10.63 3.88 12.39
C ILE A 133 -11.88 3.16 11.86
N ALA A 134 -12.34 2.12 12.57
CA ALA A 134 -13.47 1.32 12.14
C ALA A 134 -14.76 2.16 12.01
N ILE A 135 -15.03 3.04 12.96
CA ILE A 135 -16.19 3.96 12.94
C ILE A 135 -16.06 4.93 11.77
N GLY A 136 -14.91 5.58 11.60
CA GLY A 136 -14.69 6.53 10.50
C GLY A 136 -14.88 5.89 9.13
N MET A 137 -14.35 4.68 8.94
CA MET A 137 -14.53 3.90 7.71
C MET A 137 -15.97 3.43 7.50
N ALA A 138 -16.66 2.98 8.55
CA ALA A 138 -18.05 2.55 8.46
C ALA A 138 -18.98 3.71 8.07
N LEU A 139 -18.79 4.90 8.66
CA LEU A 139 -19.52 6.10 8.29
C LEU A 139 -19.27 6.49 6.84
N PHE A 140 -18.02 6.39 6.39
CA PHE A 140 -17.64 6.72 5.01
C PHE A 140 -18.21 5.72 3.99
N ALA A 141 -18.17 4.42 4.30
CA ALA A 141 -18.81 3.39 3.49
C ALA A 141 -20.33 3.60 3.41
N ALA A 142 -20.98 3.93 4.54
CA ALA A 142 -22.42 4.17 4.59
C ALA A 142 -22.84 5.35 3.69
N ASP A 143 -22.06 6.42 3.63
CA ASP A 143 -22.28 7.53 2.70
C ASP A 143 -22.19 7.07 1.23
N SER A 144 -21.17 6.28 0.92
CA SER A 144 -20.95 5.72 -0.42
C SER A 144 -22.09 4.79 -0.86
N PHE A 145 -22.63 3.96 0.04
CA PHE A 145 -23.81 3.13 -0.21
C PHE A 145 -25.10 3.94 -0.44
N ARG A 146 -25.22 5.11 0.19
CA ARG A 146 -26.36 6.03 0.01
C ARG A 146 -26.28 6.86 -1.27
N GLY A 147 -25.21 6.67 -2.05
CA GLY A 147 -25.00 7.35 -3.33
C GLY A 147 -24.18 8.64 -3.23
N GLY A 148 -23.53 8.92 -2.09
CA GLY A 148 -22.71 10.13 -1.88
C GLY A 148 -21.59 10.32 -2.92
N THR A 149 -21.14 9.23 -3.56
CA THR A 149 -20.11 9.24 -4.61
C THR A 149 -20.57 8.57 -5.91
N GLY A 150 -21.88 8.57 -6.17
CA GLY A 150 -22.52 7.86 -7.29
C GLY A 150 -22.96 6.43 -6.94
N SER A 151 -23.84 5.86 -7.75
CA SER A 151 -24.56 4.60 -7.45
C SER A 151 -23.68 3.35 -7.34
N THR A 152 -22.41 3.43 -7.77
CA THR A 152 -21.48 2.29 -7.82
C THR A 152 -20.20 2.49 -7.01
N GLY A 153 -20.04 3.61 -6.29
CA GLY A 153 -18.84 3.94 -5.52
C GLY A 153 -18.48 2.88 -4.46
N TRP A 154 -19.50 2.30 -3.81
CA TRP A 154 -19.34 1.22 -2.83
C TRP A 154 -18.59 0.00 -3.36
N ARG A 155 -18.62 -0.27 -4.67
CA ARG A 155 -17.86 -1.37 -5.29
C ARG A 155 -16.35 -1.11 -5.19
N GLY A 156 -15.95 0.14 -5.40
CA GLY A 156 -14.56 0.57 -5.25
C GLY A 156 -14.10 0.42 -3.81
N ASP A 157 -14.92 0.84 -2.85
CA ASP A 157 -14.62 0.72 -1.41
C ASP A 157 -14.37 -0.72 -0.99
N LEU A 158 -15.22 -1.66 -1.43
CA LEU A 158 -15.02 -3.08 -1.14
C LEU A 158 -13.72 -3.62 -1.74
N LEU A 159 -13.40 -3.23 -2.98
CA LEU A 159 -12.15 -3.66 -3.63
C LEU A 159 -10.92 -3.10 -2.90
N PHE A 160 -10.98 -1.84 -2.43
CA PHE A 160 -9.92 -1.24 -1.63
C PHE A 160 -9.75 -1.91 -0.26
N LEU A 161 -10.85 -2.30 0.39
CA LEU A 161 -10.81 -3.06 1.65
C LEU A 161 -10.12 -4.42 1.47
N VAL A 162 -10.48 -5.17 0.42
CA VAL A 162 -9.86 -6.47 0.12
C VAL A 162 -8.38 -6.28 -0.24
N ALA A 163 -8.05 -5.26 -1.04
CA ALA A 163 -6.67 -4.90 -1.34
C ALA A 163 -5.87 -4.56 -0.08
N ALA A 164 -6.44 -3.81 0.85
CA ALA A 164 -5.76 -3.45 2.09
C ALA A 164 -5.51 -4.67 2.99
N MET A 165 -6.42 -5.63 3.02
CA MET A 165 -6.24 -6.91 3.71
C MET A 165 -5.07 -7.71 3.10
N LEU A 166 -5.00 -7.78 1.77
CA LEU A 166 -3.90 -8.39 1.04
C LEU A 166 -2.56 -7.70 1.35
N TRP A 167 -2.53 -6.36 1.34
CA TRP A 167 -1.33 -5.59 1.68
C TRP A 167 -0.86 -5.81 3.13
N ALA A 168 -1.79 -5.90 4.08
CA ALA A 168 -1.49 -6.23 5.46
C ALA A 168 -0.85 -7.61 5.59
N ALA A 169 -1.39 -8.60 4.89
CA ALA A 169 -0.85 -9.96 4.86
C ALA A 169 0.56 -9.99 4.23
N HIS A 170 0.79 -9.26 3.13
CA HIS A 170 2.13 -9.12 2.53
C HIS A 170 3.14 -8.52 3.51
N SER A 171 2.76 -7.48 4.24
CA SER A 171 3.65 -6.82 5.20
C SER A 171 4.08 -7.77 6.32
N LEU A 172 3.16 -8.61 6.80
CA LEU A 172 3.45 -9.63 7.80
C LEU A 172 4.30 -10.79 7.23
N ALA A 173 3.99 -11.25 6.02
CA ALA A 173 4.76 -12.29 5.33
C ALA A 173 6.19 -11.83 5.06
N PHE A 174 6.38 -10.60 4.60
CA PHE A 174 7.69 -10.01 4.32
C PHE A 174 8.57 -9.98 5.57
N ALA A 175 8.01 -9.63 6.73
CA ALA A 175 8.75 -9.60 7.99
C ALA A 175 9.35 -10.96 8.41
N HIS A 176 8.86 -12.08 7.85
CA HIS A 176 9.31 -13.43 8.19
C HIS A 176 9.91 -14.20 7.00
N CYS A 177 10.00 -13.59 5.81
CA CYS A 177 10.43 -14.31 4.60
C CYS A 177 11.96 -14.44 4.45
N GLY A 178 12.73 -13.64 5.20
CA GLY A 178 14.19 -13.64 5.17
C GLY A 178 14.81 -12.97 3.94
N LEU A 179 14.01 -12.33 3.09
CA LEU A 179 14.48 -11.56 1.94
C LEU A 179 14.90 -10.14 2.36
N THR A 180 15.91 -9.60 1.69
CA THR A 180 16.18 -8.16 1.75
C THR A 180 15.07 -7.37 1.04
N PRO A 181 14.90 -6.06 1.31
CA PRO A 181 13.93 -5.21 0.60
C PRO A 181 14.02 -5.29 -0.94
N TRP A 182 15.24 -5.30 -1.49
CA TRP A 182 15.46 -5.42 -2.93
C TRP A 182 15.08 -6.80 -3.46
N GLN A 183 15.44 -7.88 -2.75
CA GLN A 183 15.05 -9.24 -3.13
C GLN A 183 13.54 -9.46 -3.02
N GLY A 184 12.90 -8.90 -1.99
CA GLY A 184 11.44 -8.92 -1.83
C GLY A 184 10.73 -8.21 -2.97
N ALA A 185 11.19 -7.01 -3.33
CA ALA A 185 10.66 -6.28 -4.47
C ALA A 185 10.86 -7.03 -5.79
N ALA A 186 12.04 -7.64 -6.01
CA ALA A 186 12.31 -8.44 -7.18
C ALA A 186 11.41 -9.68 -7.26
N PHE A 187 11.22 -10.36 -6.13
CA PHE A 187 10.38 -11.55 -6.02
C PHE A 187 8.91 -11.24 -6.35
N VAL A 188 8.35 -10.21 -5.69
CA VAL A 188 6.96 -9.79 -5.88
C VAL A 188 6.71 -9.32 -7.31
N ASN A 189 7.55 -8.43 -7.84
CA ASN A 189 7.36 -7.89 -9.19
C ASN A 189 7.61 -8.95 -10.28
N GLY A 190 8.61 -9.81 -10.11
CA GLY A 190 8.91 -10.89 -11.06
C GLY A 190 7.76 -11.89 -11.18
N TRP A 191 7.28 -12.44 -10.06
CA TRP A 191 6.13 -13.36 -10.08
C TRP A 191 4.85 -12.67 -10.53
N SER A 192 4.62 -11.40 -10.15
CA SER A 192 3.44 -10.66 -10.60
C SER A 192 3.45 -10.43 -12.10
N THR A 193 4.62 -10.14 -12.69
CA THR A 193 4.78 -10.00 -14.13
C THR A 193 4.53 -11.33 -14.84
N LEU A 194 5.05 -12.44 -14.30
CA LEU A 194 4.79 -13.77 -14.85
C LEU A 194 3.30 -14.12 -14.80
N LEU A 195 2.65 -13.95 -13.65
CA LEU A 195 1.21 -14.20 -13.49
C LEU A 195 0.39 -13.32 -14.45
N LEU A 196 0.77 -12.05 -14.61
CA LEU A 196 0.07 -11.13 -15.50
C LEU A 196 0.21 -11.59 -16.96
N SER A 197 1.44 -11.95 -17.36
CA SER A 197 1.72 -12.41 -18.72
C SER A 197 1.05 -13.74 -19.08
N MET A 198 0.96 -14.67 -18.13
CA MET A 198 0.46 -16.03 -18.38
C MET A 198 -1.06 -16.14 -18.19
N LEU A 199 -1.64 -15.42 -17.23
CA LEU A 199 -3.03 -15.63 -16.81
C LEU A 199 -3.97 -14.49 -17.20
N VAL A 200 -3.46 -13.30 -17.51
CA VAL A 200 -4.30 -12.11 -17.74
C VAL A 200 -4.17 -11.60 -19.17
N LEU A 201 -2.94 -11.35 -19.63
CA LEU A 201 -2.70 -10.83 -20.99
C LEU A 201 -3.34 -11.65 -22.12
N PRO A 202 -3.35 -13.00 -22.09
CA PRO A 202 -3.96 -13.78 -23.17
C PRO A 202 -5.46 -13.51 -23.34
N PHE A 203 -6.12 -12.99 -22.31
CA PHE A 203 -7.57 -12.72 -22.28
C PHE A 203 -7.91 -11.22 -22.27
N ALA A 204 -6.92 -10.34 -22.14
CA ALA A 204 -7.12 -8.89 -21.94
C ALA A 204 -7.24 -8.08 -23.25
N GLY A 205 -6.99 -8.70 -24.40
CA GLY A 205 -6.91 -8.00 -25.69
C GLY A 205 -5.60 -7.21 -25.84
N VAL A 206 -5.52 -6.37 -26.89
CA VAL A 206 -4.33 -5.56 -27.18
C VAL A 206 -4.20 -4.43 -26.13
N PRO A 207 -3.06 -4.31 -25.42
CA PRO A 207 -2.84 -3.23 -24.46
C PRO A 207 -2.97 -1.85 -25.10
N LYS A 208 -3.61 -0.91 -24.42
CA LYS A 208 -3.75 0.49 -24.87
C LYS A 208 -2.42 1.24 -24.85
N LEU A 209 -1.40 0.68 -24.20
CA LEU A 209 -0.04 1.23 -24.17
C LEU A 209 0.52 1.55 -25.55
N LEU A 210 0.11 0.80 -26.58
CA LEU A 210 0.62 0.99 -27.95
C LEU A 210 -0.04 2.14 -28.70
N THR A 211 -1.20 2.60 -28.26
CA THR A 211 -2.00 3.64 -28.93
C THR A 211 -2.21 4.89 -28.10
N ALA A 212 -1.94 4.83 -26.79
CA ALA A 212 -2.07 5.96 -25.88
C ALA A 212 -1.01 7.05 -26.16
N PRO A 213 -1.31 8.33 -25.85
CA PRO A 213 -0.34 9.42 -25.97
C PRO A 213 0.92 9.12 -25.15
N TRP A 214 2.08 9.36 -25.75
CA TRP A 214 3.38 9.10 -25.11
C TRP A 214 3.55 9.79 -23.74
N PRO A 215 3.13 11.05 -23.53
CA PRO A 215 3.24 11.70 -22.21
C PRO A 215 2.51 10.92 -21.10
N ASP A 216 1.34 10.36 -21.39
CA ASP A 216 0.55 9.60 -20.42
C ASP A 216 1.22 8.27 -20.10
N VAL A 217 1.74 7.59 -21.12
CA VAL A 217 2.50 6.35 -20.94
C VAL A 217 3.77 6.62 -20.14
N ALA A 218 4.50 7.70 -20.42
CA ALA A 218 5.73 8.07 -19.73
C ALA A 218 5.48 8.44 -18.25
N LEU A 219 4.42 9.20 -17.97
CA LEU A 219 3.99 9.52 -16.60
C LEU A 219 3.67 8.24 -15.84
N GLN A 220 2.87 7.35 -16.43
CA GLN A 220 2.47 6.09 -15.78
C GLN A 220 3.65 5.12 -15.65
N ALA A 221 4.53 5.01 -16.64
CA ALA A 221 5.71 4.15 -16.58
C ALA A 221 6.66 4.59 -15.45
N THR A 222 6.89 5.90 -15.34
CA THR A 222 7.75 6.47 -14.30
C THR A 222 7.12 6.31 -12.93
N THR A 223 5.86 6.71 -12.76
CA THR A 223 5.22 6.68 -11.44
C THR A 223 4.81 5.28 -11.01
N GLN A 224 4.18 4.48 -11.88
CA GLN A 224 3.75 3.11 -11.54
C GLN A 224 4.93 2.16 -11.42
N GLY A 225 5.83 2.18 -12.40
CA GLY A 225 6.96 1.26 -12.46
C GLY A 225 8.06 1.67 -11.50
N VAL A 226 8.73 2.78 -11.77
CA VAL A 226 9.95 3.17 -11.04
C VAL A 226 9.63 3.68 -9.63
N VAL A 227 8.75 4.68 -9.52
CA VAL A 227 8.53 5.35 -8.23
C VAL A 227 7.72 4.46 -7.28
N ALA A 228 6.58 3.92 -7.72
CA ALA A 228 5.71 3.14 -6.84
C ALA A 228 6.08 1.65 -6.77
N GLY A 229 6.24 0.99 -7.92
CA GLY A 229 6.46 -0.45 -8.02
C GLY A 229 7.85 -0.90 -7.56
N LEU A 230 8.87 -0.07 -7.79
CA LEU A 230 10.24 -0.32 -7.34
C LEU A 230 10.56 0.44 -6.05
N LEU A 231 10.72 1.77 -6.12
CA LEU A 231 11.22 2.56 -5.00
C LEU A 231 10.26 2.55 -3.81
N GLY A 232 8.96 2.68 -4.04
CA GLY A 232 7.92 2.68 -3.01
C GLY A 232 7.91 1.38 -2.22
N LEU A 233 7.97 0.23 -2.90
CA LEU A 233 8.01 -1.07 -2.26
C LEU A 233 9.28 -1.26 -1.43
N VAL A 234 10.45 -0.89 -1.96
CA VAL A 234 11.73 -0.97 -1.24
C VAL A 234 11.75 -0.05 -0.03
N VAL A 235 11.36 1.22 -0.19
CA VAL A 235 11.33 2.22 0.88
C VAL A 235 10.37 1.80 1.98
N TYR A 236 9.19 1.28 1.63
CA TYR A 236 8.24 0.72 2.60
C TYR A 236 8.84 -0.46 3.36
N MET A 237 9.45 -1.42 2.65
CA MET A 237 10.11 -2.58 3.27
C MET A 237 11.28 -2.17 4.18
N VAL A 238 12.04 -1.14 3.82
CA VAL A 238 13.07 -0.54 4.68
C VAL A 238 12.45 0.05 5.96
N ALA A 239 11.34 0.79 5.84
CA ALA A 239 10.63 1.33 6.99
C ALA A 239 10.16 0.20 7.93
N VAL A 240 9.57 -0.86 7.39
CA VAL A 240 9.14 -2.03 8.16
C VAL A 240 10.32 -2.72 8.84
N ALA A 241 11.43 -2.94 8.12
CA ALA A 241 12.61 -3.61 8.66
C ALA A 241 13.30 -2.80 9.77
N ARG A 242 13.31 -1.47 9.69
CA ARG A 242 14.01 -0.59 10.65
C ARG A 242 13.14 -0.19 11.84
N LEU A 243 11.84 0.05 11.63
CA LEU A 243 10.94 0.56 12.65
C LEU A 243 10.06 -0.53 13.28
N GLY A 244 9.88 -1.66 12.60
CA GLY A 244 8.83 -2.65 12.87
C GLY A 244 7.48 -2.23 12.27
N ALA A 245 6.65 -3.21 11.93
CA ALA A 245 5.36 -2.99 11.28
C ALA A 245 4.43 -1.97 11.99
N PRO A 246 4.31 -1.96 13.34
CA PRO A 246 3.42 -1.01 14.03
C PRO A 246 3.85 0.47 13.91
N ARG A 247 5.15 0.76 13.78
CA ARG A 247 5.64 2.14 13.63
C ARG A 247 5.69 2.57 12.18
N ALA A 248 6.03 1.64 11.28
CA ALA A 248 5.95 1.89 9.85
C ALA A 248 4.53 2.29 9.44
N SER A 249 3.48 1.78 10.10
CA SER A 249 2.09 2.15 9.80
C SER A 249 1.73 3.61 10.12
N LEU A 250 2.56 4.37 10.87
CA LEU A 250 2.37 5.82 11.00
C LEU A 250 2.46 6.55 9.65
N SER A 251 3.24 6.02 8.71
CA SER A 251 3.28 6.55 7.34
C SER A 251 1.89 6.53 6.70
N ALA A 252 1.07 5.54 7.03
CA ALA A 252 -0.28 5.41 6.50
C ALA A 252 -1.20 6.54 6.99
N ALA A 253 -0.92 7.20 8.12
CA ALA A 253 -1.76 8.30 8.62
C ALA A 253 -1.73 9.54 7.69
N LEU A 254 -0.61 9.78 7.01
CA LEU A 254 -0.46 10.90 6.07
C LEU A 254 -1.14 10.62 4.72
N VAL A 255 -1.14 9.36 4.30
CA VAL A 255 -1.63 8.94 2.98
C VAL A 255 -3.05 9.43 2.66
N PRO A 256 -4.08 9.23 3.52
CA PRO A 256 -5.45 9.62 3.18
C PRO A 256 -5.61 11.14 3.08
N VAL A 257 -4.85 11.92 3.87
CA VAL A 257 -4.86 13.39 3.78
C VAL A 257 -4.23 13.84 2.46
N LEU A 258 -3.03 13.34 2.15
CA LEU A 258 -2.31 13.69 0.94
C LEU A 258 -3.06 13.26 -0.33
N THR A 259 -3.64 12.06 -0.33
CA THR A 259 -4.45 11.58 -1.47
C THR A 259 -5.73 12.41 -1.61
N THR A 260 -6.45 12.71 -0.53
CA THR A 260 -7.70 13.51 -0.63
C THR A 260 -7.43 14.92 -1.13
N LEU A 261 -6.44 15.61 -0.55
CA LEU A 261 -6.09 16.97 -0.96
C LEU A 261 -5.49 17.01 -2.37
N GLY A 262 -4.64 16.04 -2.71
CA GLY A 262 -4.08 15.91 -4.05
C GLY A 262 -5.14 15.62 -5.11
N ALA A 263 -6.15 14.82 -4.78
CA ALA A 263 -7.25 14.52 -5.69
C ALA A 263 -8.12 15.76 -5.94
N ALA A 264 -8.37 16.54 -4.89
CA ALA A 264 -9.08 17.82 -5.02
C ALA A 264 -8.30 18.81 -5.88
N ALA A 265 -6.98 18.95 -5.64
CA ALA A 265 -6.15 19.92 -6.36
C ALA A 265 -5.85 19.53 -7.81
N TRP A 266 -5.60 18.26 -8.09
CA TRP A 266 -5.15 17.80 -9.41
C TRP A 266 -6.29 17.26 -10.28
N MET A 267 -7.28 16.62 -9.68
CA MET A 267 -8.36 15.93 -10.38
C MET A 267 -9.71 16.62 -10.22
N ASN A 268 -9.77 17.73 -9.48
CA ASN A 268 -11.01 18.43 -9.13
C ASN A 268 -12.05 17.53 -8.44
N GLU A 269 -11.60 16.48 -7.73
CA GLU A 269 -12.50 15.64 -6.93
C GLU A 269 -12.97 16.42 -5.69
N PRO A 270 -14.29 16.50 -5.40
CA PRO A 270 -14.78 17.28 -4.28
C PRO A 270 -14.34 16.68 -2.93
N VAL A 271 -13.89 17.53 -2.02
CA VAL A 271 -13.66 17.13 -0.62
C VAL A 271 -15.01 17.12 0.11
N THR A 272 -15.63 15.94 0.20
CA THR A 272 -16.96 15.80 0.79
C THR A 272 -16.91 15.93 2.32
N GLY A 273 -18.05 16.32 2.92
CA GLY A 273 -18.19 16.31 4.38
C GLY A 273 -17.96 14.91 4.98
N ALA A 274 -18.39 13.86 4.30
CA ALA A 274 -18.15 12.47 4.69
C ALA A 274 -16.64 12.15 4.71
N ALA A 275 -15.88 12.60 3.72
CA ALA A 275 -14.42 12.43 3.69
C ALA A 275 -13.74 13.18 4.85
N LEU A 276 -14.17 14.41 5.16
CA LEU A 276 -13.64 15.16 6.30
C LEU A 276 -13.90 14.47 7.64
N VAL A 277 -15.14 13.98 7.86
CA VAL A 277 -15.49 13.22 9.07
C VAL A 277 -14.66 11.94 9.15
N ALA A 278 -14.54 11.19 8.05
CA ALA A 278 -13.74 9.98 7.99
C ALA A 278 -12.26 10.26 8.30
N LEU A 279 -11.66 11.29 7.70
CA LEU A 279 -10.28 11.69 7.96
C LEU A 279 -10.07 12.09 9.43
N SER A 280 -11.02 12.83 10.02
CA SER A 280 -10.94 13.27 11.41
C SER A 280 -10.95 12.11 12.42
N LEU A 281 -11.49 10.96 12.04
CA LEU A 281 -11.51 9.75 12.86
C LEU A 281 -10.36 8.79 12.53
N VAL A 282 -10.12 8.55 11.24
CA VAL A 282 -9.13 7.58 10.75
C VAL A 282 -7.72 8.03 11.04
N VAL A 283 -7.38 9.31 10.80
CA VAL A 283 -5.99 9.80 10.96
C VAL A 283 -5.55 9.72 12.44
N PRO A 284 -6.29 10.28 13.41
CA PRO A 284 -5.94 10.10 14.83
C PRO A 284 -6.00 8.62 15.25
N GLY A 285 -6.96 7.87 14.72
CA GLY A 285 -7.09 6.43 14.99
C GLY A 285 -5.84 5.63 14.59
N ILE A 286 -5.25 5.91 13.43
CA ILE A 286 -3.98 5.31 12.97
C ILE A 286 -2.85 5.67 13.94
N VAL A 287 -2.76 6.94 14.36
CA VAL A 287 -1.73 7.40 15.30
C VAL A 287 -1.86 6.66 16.64
N LEU A 288 -3.06 6.56 17.20
CA LEU A 288 -3.31 5.83 18.44
C LEU A 288 -3.02 4.32 18.29
N ALA A 289 -3.45 3.71 17.19
CA ALA A 289 -3.29 2.28 16.94
C ALA A 289 -1.82 1.86 16.73
N SER A 290 -1.01 2.74 16.15
CA SER A 290 0.43 2.50 15.89
C SER A 290 1.26 2.25 17.15
N GLY A 291 0.76 2.67 18.33
CA GLY A 291 1.50 2.62 19.59
C GLY A 291 2.53 3.73 19.76
N ALA A 292 2.46 4.80 18.96
CA ALA A 292 3.31 5.99 19.08
C ALA A 292 3.22 6.64 20.48
N ALA A 293 2.03 6.59 21.11
CA ALA A 293 1.78 7.21 22.42
C ALA A 293 2.49 6.52 23.60
N GLY A 294 2.93 5.25 23.45
CA GLY A 294 3.57 4.47 24.52
C GLY A 294 5.10 4.39 24.42
N TRP A 295 5.73 5.15 23.53
CA TRP A 295 7.16 4.99 23.24
C TRP A 295 8.05 5.54 24.35
N ARG A 296 8.87 4.67 24.95
CA ARG A 296 10.09 5.06 25.64
C ARG A 296 11.29 4.63 24.78
N PRO A 297 12.17 5.56 24.35
CA PRO A 297 13.42 5.17 23.71
C PRO A 297 14.20 4.26 24.66
N ARG A 298 14.49 3.03 24.24
CA ARG A 298 15.49 2.20 24.92
C ARG A 298 16.81 2.96 24.84
N ARG A 299 17.20 3.63 25.93
CA ARG A 299 18.58 4.09 26.11
C ARG A 299 19.45 2.84 25.99
N GLY A 300 20.38 2.86 25.04
CA GLY A 300 21.26 1.74 24.76
C GLY A 300 21.90 1.26 26.05
N ALA A 301 21.90 -0.05 26.25
CA ALA A 301 22.78 -0.68 27.20
C ALA A 301 24.20 -0.25 26.82
N ARG A 302 24.79 0.66 27.60
CA ARG A 302 26.24 0.81 27.63
C ARG A 302 26.77 -0.57 27.99
N THR A 303 27.43 -1.20 27.03
CA THR A 303 28.33 -2.33 27.27
C THR A 303 29.24 -1.92 28.41
N ALA A 304 29.12 -2.61 29.54
CA ALA A 304 30.14 -2.61 30.56
C ALA A 304 31.41 -3.19 29.93
N GLY A 305 32.47 -2.39 29.97
CA GLY A 305 33.85 -2.74 29.68
C GLY A 305 34.70 -1.86 30.57
#